data_AF-A0A9E4LIL3-F1
#
_entry.id   AF-A0A9E4LIL3-F1
#
_cell.length_a   1.000
_cell.length_b   1.000
_cell.length_c   1.000
_cell.angle_alpha   90.00
_cell.angle_beta   90.00
_cell.angle_gamma   90.00
#
_symmetry.space_group_name_H-M   'P 1'
#
loop_
_entity.id
_entity.type
_entity.pdbx_description
1 polymer ?
#
loop_
_entity_poly.entity_id
_entity_poly.type
_entity_poly.pdbx_seq_one_letter_code
_entity_poly.pdbx_strand_id
1 'polypeptide(L)'
;MKPIDVDISGNAIIINWDDGHRGIYPHRMLRLRCPCASCVEEMTGRALLDPDSVDQDVRALDQMAVGQYALQFLWSDAHYTGI
;
A
#
# COMPACT_ATOMS: atom_id res chain seq x y z
N MET A 1 5.39 13.71 9.22
CA MET A 1 4.35 13.41 8.24
C MET A 1 3.72 12.09 8.63
N LYS A 2 2.50 12.11 9.17
CA LYS A 2 1.74 10.92 9.55
C LYS A 2 0.37 10.97 8.87
N PRO A 3 -0.20 9.81 8.48
CA PRO A 3 -1.55 9.79 7.95
C PRO A 3 -2.53 10.15 9.06
N ILE A 4 -3.41 11.10 8.81
CA ILE A 4 -4.50 11.49 9.72
C ILE A 4 -5.82 10.84 9.33
N ASP A 5 -5.99 10.53 8.04
CA ASP A 5 -7.19 9.93 7.48
C ASP A 5 -6.84 9.17 6.19
N VAL A 6 -7.49 8.01 6.02
CA VAL A 6 -7.27 7.10 4.89
C VAL A 6 -8.63 6.65 4.37
N ASP A 7 -8.94 7.03 3.14
CA ASP A 7 -10.18 6.69 2.46
C ASP A 7 -9.88 5.77 1.26
N ILE A 8 -10.48 4.58 1.27
CA ILE A 8 -10.39 3.61 0.18
C ILE A 8 -11.67 3.77 -0.66
N SER A 9 -11.58 4.52 -1.75
CA SER A 9 -12.75 4.95 -2.51
C SER A 9 -12.61 4.74 -4.01
N GLY A 10 -13.56 4.01 -4.59
CA GLY A 10 -13.64 3.78 -6.04
C GLY A 10 -12.42 3.04 -6.59
N ASN A 11 -11.55 3.79 -7.28
CA ASN A 11 -10.36 3.27 -7.97
C ASN A 11 -9.04 3.74 -7.33
N ALA A 12 -9.08 4.39 -6.16
CA ALA A 12 -7.90 4.92 -5.50
C ALA A 12 -7.98 4.89 -3.97
N ILE A 13 -6.82 5.01 -3.35
CA ILE A 13 -6.62 5.24 -1.92
C ILE A 13 -6.24 6.71 -1.74
N ILE A 14 -7.00 7.42 -0.92
CA ILE A 14 -6.79 8.83 -0.60
C ILE A 14 -6.22 8.89 0.81
N ILE A 15 -5.06 9.53 0.96
CA ILE A 15 -4.40 9.70 2.26
C ILE A 15 -4.25 11.18 2.53
N ASN A 16 -4.85 11.64 3.63
CA ASN A 16 -4.64 12.96 4.18
C ASN A 16 -3.53 12.88 5.22
N TRP A 17 -2.55 13.77 5.13
CA TRP A 17 -1.39 13.84 6.00
C TRP A 17 -1.49 15.05 6.95
N ASP A 18 -0.83 14.97 8.11
CA ASP A 18 -0.86 16.00 9.15
C ASP A 18 -0.23 17.34 8.77
N ASP A 19 0.56 17.37 7.70
CA ASP A 19 1.15 18.58 7.11
C ASP A 19 0.24 19.25 6.06
N GLY A 20 -0.97 18.72 5.86
CA GLY A 20 -1.92 19.19 4.86
C GLY A 20 -1.73 18.59 3.48
N HIS A 21 -0.75 17.70 3.27
CA HIS A 21 -0.63 16.97 2.02
C HIS A 21 -1.81 16.02 1.84
N ARG A 22 -2.35 15.95 0.62
CA ARG A 22 -3.39 14.99 0.22
C ARG A 22 -2.88 14.19 -0.95
N GLY A 23 -2.62 12.91 -0.72
CA GLY A 23 -2.20 11.97 -1.75
C GLY A 23 -3.40 11.19 -2.30
N ILE A 24 -3.44 10.99 -3.61
CA ILE A 24 -4.40 10.11 -4.28
C ILE A 24 -3.58 9.07 -5.02
N TYR A 25 -3.76 7.80 -4.65
CA TYR A 25 -2.93 6.72 -5.14
C TYR A 25 -3.78 5.60 -5.74
N PRO A 26 -3.59 5.26 -7.03
CA PRO A 26 -4.24 4.09 -7.60
C PRO A 26 -3.87 2.81 -6.83
N HIS A 27 -4.83 1.91 -6.62
CA HIS A 27 -4.61 0.69 -5.83
C HIS A 27 -3.40 -0.12 -6.32
N ARG A 28 -3.38 -0.42 -7.61
CA ARG A 28 -2.29 -1.18 -8.23
C ARG A 28 -0.93 -0.49 -8.08
N MET A 29 -0.89 0.83 -8.16
CA MET A 29 0.35 1.59 -8.00
C MET A 29 0.95 1.41 -6.60
N LEU A 30 0.13 1.45 -5.55
CA LEU A 30 0.59 1.19 -4.18
C LEU A 30 0.94 -0.29 -3.97
N ARG A 31 0.14 -1.22 -4.51
CA ARG A 31 0.42 -2.66 -4.42
C ARG A 31 1.76 -3.03 -5.06
N LEU A 32 2.11 -2.41 -6.19
CA LEU A 32 3.40 -2.59 -6.86
C LEU A 32 4.58 -2.03 -6.05
N ARG A 33 4.32 -1.13 -5.11
CA ARG A 33 5.31 -0.54 -4.21
C ARG A 33 5.26 -1.13 -2.80
N CYS A 34 4.65 -2.31 -2.64
CA CYS A 34 4.57 -2.99 -1.36
C CYS A 34 5.99 -3.21 -0.79
N PRO A 35 6.30 -2.70 0.41
CA PRO A 35 7.65 -2.79 0.98
C PRO A 35 7.88 -4.08 1.76
N CYS A 36 6.96 -5.06 1.74
CA CYS A 36 7.11 -6.28 2.52
C CYS A 36 8.26 -7.16 2.00
N ALA A 37 8.79 -8.03 2.85
CA ALA A 37 9.91 -8.92 2.53
C ALA A 37 9.64 -9.87 1.35
N SER A 38 8.37 -10.12 1.01
CA SER A 38 8.00 -10.89 -0.20
C SER A 38 8.09 -10.07 -1.49
N CYS A 39 7.99 -8.74 -1.41
CA CYS A 39 7.96 -7.83 -2.55
C CYS A 39 9.29 -7.09 -2.77
N VAL A 40 10.08 -6.90 -1.71
CA VAL A 40 11.36 -6.18 -1.75
C VAL A 40 12.38 -6.91 -0.88
N GLU A 41 13.62 -6.98 -1.37
CA GLU A 41 14.76 -7.47 -0.59
C GLU A 41 15.19 -6.39 0.41
N GLU A 42 15.05 -6.65 1.72
CA GLU A 42 15.25 -5.67 2.79
C GLU A 42 16.64 -5.01 2.77
N MET A 43 17.68 -5.77 2.43
CA MET A 43 19.07 -5.29 2.50
C MET A 43 19.47 -4.38 1.33
N THR A 44 18.85 -4.56 0.16
CA THR A 44 19.27 -3.87 -1.07
C THR A 44 18.18 -2.94 -1.61
N GLY A 45 16.93 -3.11 -1.18
CA GLY A 45 15.77 -2.44 -1.75
C GLY A 45 15.38 -2.97 -3.14
N ARG A 46 15.97 -4.07 -3.61
CA ARG A 46 15.65 -4.65 -4.92
C ARG A 46 14.21 -5.17 -4.92
N ALA A 47 13.42 -4.75 -5.92
CA ALA A 47 12.09 -5.30 -6.13
C ALA A 47 12.18 -6.80 -6.48
N LEU A 48 11.47 -7.61 -5.70
CA LEU A 48 11.26 -9.04 -5.92
C LEU A 48 9.90 -9.31 -6.59
N LEU A 49 8.96 -8.38 -6.43
CA LEU A 49 7.64 -8.44 -7.03
C LEU A 49 7.74 -8.35 -8.56
N ASP A 50 7.19 -9.35 -9.24
CA ASP A 50 6.92 -9.28 -10.67
C ASP A 50 5.67 -8.41 -10.92
N PRO A 51 5.77 -7.27 -11.61
CA PRO A 51 4.62 -6.42 -11.88
C PRO A 51 3.49 -7.12 -12.64
N ASP A 52 3.81 -8.12 -13.48
CA ASP A 52 2.82 -8.85 -14.29
C ASP A 52 2.04 -9.86 -13.44
N SER A 53 2.55 -10.22 -12.26
CA SER A 53 1.83 -11.05 -11.29
C SER A 53 0.73 -10.30 -10.53
N VAL A 54 0.70 -8.97 -10.61
CA VAL A 54 -0.30 -8.12 -9.93
C VAL A 54 -1.43 -7.76 -10.88
N ASP A 55 -2.63 -8.27 -10.55
CA ASP A 55 -3.86 -8.02 -11.29
C ASP A 55 -4.09 -6.51 -11.52
N GLN A 56 -4.55 -6.17 -12.73
CA GLN A 56 -4.90 -4.79 -13.10
C GLN A 56 -6.04 -4.25 -12.22
N ASP A 57 -6.92 -5.13 -11.76
CA ASP A 57 -8.07 -4.81 -10.92
C ASP A 57 -7.80 -5.05 -9.42
N VAL A 58 -6.54 -5.21 -9.00
CA VAL A 58 -6.21 -5.35 -7.57
C VAL A 58 -6.69 -4.12 -6.78
N ARG A 59 -7.34 -4.37 -5.63
CA ARG A 59 -7.86 -3.32 -4.75
C ARG A 59 -7.39 -3.52 -3.32
N ALA A 60 -7.23 -2.41 -2.61
CA ALA A 60 -7.19 -2.46 -1.15
C ALA A 60 -8.63 -2.67 -0.67
N LEU A 61 -8.82 -3.69 0.15
CA LEU A 61 -10.10 -4.04 0.76
C LEU A 61 -10.25 -3.41 2.14
N ASP A 62 -9.13 -3.23 2.84
CA ASP A 62 -9.09 -2.65 4.17
C ASP A 62 -7.71 -2.01 4.44
N GLN A 63 -7.62 -1.23 5.51
CA GLN A 63 -6.37 -0.64 5.99
C GLN A 63 -6.28 -0.69 7.51
N MET A 64 -5.06 -0.81 8.02
CA MET A 64 -4.76 -0.69 9.44
C MET A 64 -3.51 0.15 9.67
N ALA A 65 -3.51 0.92 10.74
CA ALA A 65 -2.33 1.63 11.20
C ALA A 65 -1.35 0.64 11.85
N VAL A 66 -0.08 0.70 11.44
CA VAL A 66 1.02 -0.04 12.05
C VAL A 66 1.94 0.97 12.76
N GLY A 67 1.95 0.90 14.09
CA GLY A 67 2.69 1.87 14.90
C GLY A 67 2.10 3.28 14.80
N GLN A 68 2.96 4.29 14.67
CA GLN A 68 2.57 5.71 14.67
C GLN A 68 2.59 6.37 13.29
N TYR A 69 3.11 5.67 12.27
CA TYR A 69 3.39 6.29 10.97
C TYR A 69 3.19 5.37 9.76
N ALA A 70 3.06 4.06 9.96
CA ALA A 70 2.91 3.11 8.85
C ALA A 70 1.45 2.70 8.67
N LEU A 71 1.12 2.35 7.43
CA LEU A 71 -0.17 1.78 7.04
C LEU A 71 0.08 0.40 6.44
N GLN A 72 -0.77 -0.55 6.80
CA GLN A 72 -0.86 -1.84 6.16
C GLN A 72 -2.21 -1.94 5.46
N PHE A 73 -2.21 -2.49 4.25
CA PHE A 73 -3.42 -2.71 3.46
C PHE A 73 -3.70 -4.20 3.35
N LEU A 74 -4.98 -4.56 3.41
CA LEU A 74 -5.46 -5.86 2.95
C LEU A 74 -5.74 -5.77 1.46
N TRP A 75 -5.08 -6.58 0.65
CA TRP A 75 -5.26 -6.58 -0.81
C TRP A 75 -6.19 -7.69 -1.27
N SER A 76 -6.92 -7.46 -2.37
CA SER A 76 -7.86 -8.42 -2.95
C SER A 76 -7.21 -9.66 -3.56
N ASP A 77 -5.89 -9.62 -3.79
CA ASP A 77 -5.07 -10.73 -4.30
C ASP A 77 -4.55 -11.64 -3.17
N ALA A 78 -5.17 -11.57 -1.99
CA ALA A 78 -4.82 -12.32 -0.78
C ALA A 78 -3.37 -12.08 -0.28
N HIS A 79 -2.72 -10.98 -0.65
CA HIS A 79 -1.48 -10.57 0.00
C HIS A 79 -1.77 -9.92 1.37
N TYR A 80 -1.68 -10.73 2.42
CA TYR A 80 -1.78 -10.33 3.83
C TYR A 80 -0.43 -10.30 4.56
N THR A 81 0.68 -10.63 3.90
CA THR A 81 1.99 -10.80 4.54
C THR A 81 2.76 -9.48 4.66
N GLY A 82 2.33 -8.65 5.61
CA GLY A 82 3.28 -7.86 6.40
C GLY A 82 3.71 -8.73 7.58
N ILE A 83 4.99 -9.09 7.66
CA ILE A 83 5.60 -9.33 8.98
C ILE A 83 5.84 -7.97 9.62
#